data_AF-A0AAN5CWX1-F1
#
_entry.id   AF-A0AAN5CWX1-F1
#
_cell.length_a   1.000
_cell.length_b   1.000
_cell.length_c   1.000
_cell.angle_alpha   90.00
_cell.angle_beta   90.00
_cell.angle_gamma   90.00
#
_symmetry.space_group_name_H-M   'P 1'
#
loop_
_entity.id
_entity.type
_entity.pdbx_description
1 polymer ?
#
loop_
_entity_poly.entity_id
_entity_poly.type
_entity_poly.pdbx_seq_one_letter_code
_entity_poly.pdbx_strand_id
1 'polypeptide(L)'
;VEGVHKVYDTGFHEVRGVDMRLHKGQVTALLGHNGAGKSTTFSMITGITVPTKGRIEILGSDSKADRQKNIGFCPQYNAIFPKLTVDEHIEFFGRIKGSESWSEIGHRVLTTLGMADAGNVRAALLSGGMKRKLCIAISMSADPPIVLLDEPTAGLDPGARRDFERLLLEWKKDHTILLTTHYTDEAELLADRIFIMAKGKVFCSGSPQFLRKKFDSGYVLSFAVNNEAETEKASAEMINLVKEFVPEVSNYKNRGKQFELKMSTDDTKRFPEMFRKIEAEGPKLGIQSYGLSLNQLEQVFLKVGEMTGTVDRTAEVGAALKELIQENGNRGQGYEKMKKQFVNTLLKRLMFDLAHIPSLVIMLAMIFAI
;
A
#
# COMPACT_ATOMS: atom_id res chain seq x y z
N VAL A 1 12.25 18.22 -0.70
CA VAL A 1 10.93 18.67 -1.20
C VAL A 1 10.35 19.57 -0.14
N GLU A 2 10.10 20.83 -0.47
CA GLU A 2 9.72 21.87 0.50
C GLU A 2 8.47 22.63 0.01
N GLY A 3 7.40 22.56 0.80
CA GLY A 3 6.15 23.28 0.58
C GLY A 3 5.54 23.07 -0.80
N VAL A 4 5.62 21.87 -1.37
CA VAL A 4 5.22 21.65 -2.78
C VAL A 4 3.70 21.58 -2.93
N HIS A 5 3.17 22.32 -3.89
CA HIS A 5 1.75 22.33 -4.26
C HIS A 5 1.54 21.97 -5.72
N LYS A 6 0.41 21.32 -6.01
CA LYS A 6 -0.12 21.16 -7.37
C LYS A 6 -1.61 21.51 -7.41
N VAL A 7 -1.91 22.55 -8.17
CA VAL A 7 -3.26 22.96 -8.57
C VAL A 7 -3.36 22.81 -10.08
N TYR A 8 -4.38 22.11 -10.56
CA TYR A 8 -4.71 22.03 -11.99
C TYR A 8 -5.62 23.17 -12.42
N ASP A 9 -5.72 23.39 -13.73
CA ASP A 9 -6.52 24.48 -14.31
C ASP A 9 -8.01 24.36 -13.98
N THR A 10 -8.48 23.15 -13.63
CA THR A 10 -9.83 22.90 -13.09
C THR A 10 -10.06 23.48 -11.69
N GLY A 11 -9.03 24.07 -11.07
CA GLY A 11 -9.04 24.49 -9.67
C GLY A 11 -8.82 23.34 -8.68
N PHE A 12 -8.68 22.11 -9.15
CA PHE A 12 -8.46 20.96 -8.27
C PHE A 12 -7.06 21.01 -7.65
N HIS A 13 -7.01 21.17 -6.32
CA HIS A 13 -5.78 21.22 -5.54
C HIS A 13 -5.43 19.80 -5.05
N GLU A 14 -4.66 19.08 -5.87
CA GLU A 14 -4.32 17.67 -5.64
C GLU A 14 -3.21 17.49 -4.61
N VAL A 15 -2.15 18.31 -4.66
CA VAL A 15 -1.03 18.26 -3.71
C VAL A 15 -0.93 19.58 -2.96
N ARG A 16 -0.89 19.56 -1.63
CA ARG A 16 -1.22 20.69 -0.75
C ARG A 16 -0.14 20.99 0.29
N GLY A 17 1.05 21.40 -0.16
CA GLY A 17 2.15 21.79 0.75
C GLY A 17 2.84 20.57 1.32
N VAL A 18 3.38 19.75 0.42
CA VAL A 18 4.10 18.53 0.79
C VAL A 18 5.55 18.86 1.11
N ASP A 19 5.96 18.46 2.32
CA ASP A 19 7.33 18.51 2.82
C ASP A 19 7.87 17.10 2.99
N MET A 20 8.97 16.80 2.32
CA MET A 20 9.62 15.48 2.37
C MET A 20 11.14 15.61 2.26
N ARG A 21 11.83 14.86 3.11
CA ARG A 21 13.28 14.68 3.09
C ARG A 21 13.61 13.20 2.93
N LEU A 22 14.37 12.89 1.90
CA LEU A 22 14.87 11.55 1.60
C LEU A 22 16.34 11.49 2.01
N HIS A 23 16.78 10.32 2.48
CA HIS A 23 18.15 10.12 2.93
C HIS A 23 18.81 8.99 2.13
N LYS A 24 20.08 9.18 1.78
CA LYS A 24 20.91 8.12 1.21
C LYS A 24 20.99 6.94 2.19
N GLY A 25 21.00 5.71 1.68
CA GLY A 25 21.07 4.54 2.55
C GLY A 25 19.70 4.01 2.98
N GLN A 26 18.59 4.63 2.54
CA GLN A 26 17.25 4.35 3.05
C GLN A 26 16.25 4.08 1.93
N VAL A 27 15.34 3.15 2.22
CA VAL A 27 14.09 2.98 1.49
C VAL A 27 13.01 3.79 2.20
N THR A 28 12.41 4.73 1.47
CA THR A 28 11.28 5.53 1.95
C THR A 28 10.01 5.08 1.23
N ALA A 29 8.92 4.86 1.95
CA ALA A 29 7.60 4.63 1.37
C ALA A 29 6.71 5.87 1.52
N LEU A 30 6.04 6.25 0.44
CA LEU A 30 4.92 7.18 0.44
C LEU A 30 3.63 6.36 0.42
N LEU A 31 3.05 6.16 1.62
CA LEU A 31 1.84 5.40 1.86
C LEU A 31 0.62 6.30 1.76
N GLY A 32 -0.43 5.87 1.05
CA GLY A 32 -1.66 6.66 0.91
C GLY A 32 -2.73 5.94 0.12
N HIS A 33 -4.00 6.32 0.29
CA HIS A 33 -5.09 5.78 -0.52
C HIS A 33 -4.97 6.19 -2.00
N ASN A 34 -5.78 5.59 -2.86
CA ASN A 34 -5.84 6.00 -4.27
C ASN A 34 -6.42 7.41 -4.38
N GLY A 35 -5.78 8.28 -5.18
CA GLY A 35 -6.14 9.69 -5.25
C GLY A 35 -5.64 10.55 -4.07
N ALA A 36 -4.75 10.03 -3.21
CA ALA A 36 -4.13 10.84 -2.17
C ALA A 36 -3.13 11.89 -2.71
N GLY A 37 -2.70 11.77 -3.97
CA GLY A 37 -1.71 12.64 -4.63
C GLY A 37 -0.30 12.04 -4.74
N LYS A 38 -0.14 10.72 -4.55
CA LYS A 38 1.15 10.01 -4.57
C LYS A 38 1.85 10.11 -5.93
N SER A 39 1.20 9.65 -7.00
CA SER A 39 1.77 9.67 -8.36
C SER A 39 2.00 11.10 -8.86
N THR A 40 1.14 12.06 -8.50
CA THR A 40 1.36 13.48 -8.80
C THR A 40 2.58 14.05 -8.09
N THR A 41 2.81 13.64 -6.83
CA THR A 41 4.04 14.00 -6.10
C THR A 41 5.27 13.45 -6.81
N PHE A 42 5.24 12.19 -7.25
CA PHE A 42 6.31 11.58 -8.05
C PHE A 42 6.52 12.30 -9.39
N SER A 43 5.44 12.65 -10.09
CA SER A 43 5.48 13.41 -11.35
C SER A 43 6.15 14.77 -11.17
N MET A 44 5.96 15.42 -10.03
CA MET A 44 6.66 16.66 -9.70
C MET A 44 8.14 16.44 -9.37
N ILE A 45 8.47 15.41 -8.58
CA ILE A 45 9.87 15.08 -8.22
C ILE A 45 10.67 14.73 -9.49
N THR A 46 10.11 13.94 -10.39
CA THR A 46 10.72 13.58 -11.69
C THR A 46 10.81 14.75 -12.67
N GLY A 47 10.08 15.84 -12.43
CA GLY A 47 10.03 17.01 -13.32
C GLY A 47 9.16 16.81 -14.57
N ILE A 48 8.34 15.75 -14.62
CA ILE A 48 7.29 15.57 -15.64
C ILE A 48 6.23 16.67 -15.48
N THR A 49 5.80 16.90 -14.25
CA THR A 49 4.85 17.95 -13.89
C THR A 49 5.56 19.09 -13.16
N VAL A 50 5.25 20.33 -13.52
CA VAL A 50 5.75 21.51 -12.80
C VAL A 50 4.90 21.76 -11.55
N PRO A 51 5.50 21.92 -10.36
CA PRO A 51 4.77 22.30 -9.15
C PRO A 51 4.21 23.72 -9.30
N THR A 52 3.00 23.95 -8.78
CA THR A 52 2.37 25.28 -8.77
C THR A 52 3.05 26.21 -7.76
N LYS A 53 3.52 25.66 -6.62
CA LYS A 53 4.29 26.36 -5.59
C LYS A 53 5.26 25.39 -4.92
N GLY A 54 6.25 25.94 -4.19
CA GLY A 54 7.26 25.17 -3.45
C GLY A 54 8.50 24.84 -4.28
N ARG A 55 9.43 24.10 -3.68
CA ARG A 55 10.74 23.79 -4.26
C ARG A 55 11.09 22.32 -4.13
N ILE A 56 11.71 21.78 -5.18
CA ILE A 56 12.24 20.42 -5.21
C ILE A 56 13.73 20.51 -5.52
N GLU A 57 14.54 20.26 -4.51
CA GLU A 57 15.99 20.17 -4.61
C GLU A 57 16.42 18.70 -4.56
N ILE A 58 17.35 18.35 -5.44
CA ILE A 58 17.98 17.05 -5.56
C ILE A 58 19.49 17.26 -5.60
N LEU A 59 20.21 16.67 -4.64
CA LEU A 59 21.68 16.74 -4.56
C LEU A 59 22.24 18.17 -4.65
N GLY A 60 21.58 19.15 -4.01
CA GLY A 60 22.02 20.55 -4.05
C GLY A 60 21.42 21.39 -5.20
N SER A 61 20.74 20.77 -6.17
CA SER A 61 20.22 21.45 -7.37
C SER A 61 18.69 21.36 -7.49
N ASP A 62 18.05 22.45 -7.90
CA ASP A 62 16.63 22.51 -8.25
C ASP A 62 16.37 22.47 -9.77
N SER A 63 17.43 22.27 -10.57
CA SER A 63 17.32 22.19 -12.02
C SER A 63 16.55 20.95 -12.47
N LYS A 64 15.62 21.12 -13.40
CA LYS A 64 14.89 19.99 -14.02
C LYS A 64 15.84 19.02 -14.71
N ALA A 65 16.89 19.51 -15.36
CA ALA A 65 17.87 18.66 -16.05
C ALA A 65 18.62 17.77 -15.05
N ASP A 66 19.02 18.32 -13.90
CA ASP A 66 19.68 17.53 -12.86
C ASP A 66 18.75 16.49 -12.24
N ARG A 67 17.47 16.81 -12.06
CA ARG A 67 16.47 15.83 -11.62
C ARG A 67 16.35 14.69 -12.63
N GLN A 68 16.22 15.00 -13.91
CA GLN A 68 16.09 14.01 -14.97
C GLN A 68 17.36 13.17 -15.13
N LYS A 69 18.55 13.72 -14.90
CA LYS A 69 19.81 12.98 -14.96
C LYS A 69 19.96 12.02 -13.78
N ASN A 70 19.68 12.49 -12.56
CA ASN A 70 19.99 11.77 -11.32
C ASN A 70 18.87 10.85 -10.80
N ILE A 71 17.68 10.86 -11.42
CA ILE A 71 16.57 9.99 -11.03
C ILE A 71 16.39 8.83 -12.02
N GLY A 72 16.33 7.62 -11.48
CA GLY A 72 15.70 6.45 -12.09
C GLY A 72 14.22 6.43 -11.73
N PHE A 73 13.32 6.37 -12.70
CA PHE A 73 11.88 6.37 -12.45
C PHE A 73 11.19 5.18 -13.10
N CYS A 74 10.50 4.38 -12.28
CA CYS A 74 9.58 3.34 -12.71
C CYS A 74 8.14 3.83 -12.48
N PRO A 75 7.38 4.21 -13.53
CA PRO A 75 6.00 4.66 -13.41
C PRO A 75 5.05 3.51 -13.06
N GLN A 76 3.79 3.81 -12.73
CA GLN A 76 2.77 2.80 -12.42
C GLN A 76 2.46 1.87 -13.62
N TYR A 77 2.52 2.40 -14.84
CA TYR A 77 2.31 1.62 -16.07
C TYR A 77 3.63 1.03 -16.60
N ASN A 78 3.54 -0.04 -17.40
CA ASN A 78 4.71 -0.66 -18.02
C ASN A 78 5.16 0.12 -19.26
N ALA A 79 6.21 0.95 -19.12
CA ALA A 79 6.79 1.75 -20.20
C ALA A 79 7.76 0.92 -21.06
N ILE A 80 7.21 -0.03 -21.84
CA ILE A 80 7.99 -0.98 -22.66
C ILE A 80 7.69 -0.84 -24.15
N PHE A 81 8.67 -1.15 -24.98
CA PHE A 81 8.56 -1.22 -26.44
C PHE A 81 8.35 -2.69 -26.86
N PRO A 82 7.17 -3.07 -27.39
CA PRO A 82 6.84 -4.49 -27.62
C PRO A 82 7.81 -5.24 -28.56
N LYS A 83 8.46 -4.51 -29.48
CA LYS A 83 9.36 -5.08 -30.49
C LYS A 83 10.78 -5.32 -29.97
N LEU A 84 11.20 -4.62 -28.93
CA LEU A 84 12.55 -4.72 -28.40
C LEU A 84 12.69 -5.91 -27.45
N THR A 85 13.89 -6.50 -27.40
CA THR A 85 14.28 -7.52 -26.41
C THR A 85 14.56 -6.90 -25.04
N VAL A 86 14.66 -7.72 -24.00
CA VAL A 86 15.03 -7.25 -22.65
C VAL A 86 16.39 -6.54 -22.69
N ASP A 87 17.40 -7.13 -23.34
CA ASP A 87 18.74 -6.54 -23.40
C ASP A 87 18.76 -5.23 -24.20
N GLU A 88 18.00 -5.16 -25.31
CA GLU A 88 17.84 -3.94 -26.09
C GLU A 88 17.19 -2.81 -25.29
N HIS A 89 16.28 -3.12 -24.35
CA HIS A 89 15.73 -2.10 -23.45
C HIS A 89 16.77 -1.57 -22.47
N ILE A 90 17.55 -2.46 -21.85
CA ILE A 90 18.60 -2.07 -20.90
C ILE A 90 19.64 -1.19 -21.61
N GLU A 91 20.06 -1.59 -22.81
CA GLU A 91 20.97 -0.81 -23.65
C GLU A 91 20.39 0.56 -24.01
N PHE A 92 19.14 0.59 -24.50
CA PHE A 92 18.49 1.81 -24.95
C PHE A 92 18.39 2.86 -23.84
N PHE A 93 17.86 2.50 -22.67
CA PHE A 93 17.69 3.43 -21.57
C PHE A 93 19.01 3.77 -20.87
N GLY A 94 19.94 2.82 -20.77
CA GLY A 94 21.27 3.05 -20.23
C GLY A 94 22.06 4.08 -21.04
N ARG A 95 22.02 3.96 -22.38
CA ARG A 95 22.70 4.90 -23.30
C ARG A 95 22.05 6.27 -23.32
N ILE A 96 20.73 6.38 -23.24
CA ILE A 96 20.02 7.67 -23.13
C ILE A 96 20.50 8.46 -21.90
N LYS A 97 20.79 7.75 -20.81
CA LYS A 97 21.30 8.35 -19.58
C LYS A 97 22.81 8.60 -19.58
N GLY A 98 23.52 8.17 -20.63
CA GLY A 98 24.97 8.30 -20.75
C GLY A 98 25.74 7.44 -19.75
N SER A 99 25.15 6.36 -19.26
CA SER A 99 25.88 5.40 -18.41
C SER A 99 26.81 4.56 -19.29
N GLU A 100 27.96 4.15 -18.76
CA GLU A 100 28.86 3.16 -19.37
C GLU A 100 28.69 1.77 -18.74
N SER A 101 28.21 1.73 -17.50
CA SER A 101 27.99 0.53 -16.69
C SER A 101 26.60 -0.09 -16.86
N TRP A 102 25.78 0.43 -17.78
CA TRP A 102 24.39 0.00 -17.97
C TRP A 102 24.22 -1.50 -18.19
N SER A 103 25.19 -2.12 -18.87
CA SER A 103 25.15 -3.55 -19.15
C SER A 103 25.35 -4.34 -17.86
N GLU A 104 26.45 -4.12 -17.14
CA GLU A 104 26.75 -4.81 -15.88
C GLU A 104 25.62 -4.63 -14.86
N ILE A 105 25.19 -3.38 -14.68
CA ILE A 105 24.18 -3.03 -13.68
C ILE A 105 22.81 -3.56 -14.06
N GLY A 106 22.39 -3.38 -15.32
CA GLY A 106 21.11 -3.88 -15.80
C GLY A 106 20.99 -5.40 -15.68
N HIS A 107 22.02 -6.15 -16.08
CA HIS A 107 22.03 -7.61 -15.95
C HIS A 107 22.08 -8.06 -14.49
N ARG A 108 22.78 -7.34 -13.60
CA ARG A 108 22.75 -7.60 -12.16
C ARG A 108 21.34 -7.44 -11.61
N VAL A 109 20.63 -6.35 -11.94
CA VAL A 109 19.24 -6.15 -11.51
C VAL A 109 18.31 -7.22 -12.05
N LEU A 110 18.42 -7.55 -13.35
CA LEU A 110 17.63 -8.62 -13.97
C LEU A 110 17.87 -9.97 -13.28
N THR A 111 19.12 -10.28 -12.95
CA THR A 111 19.49 -11.51 -12.23
C THR A 111 18.86 -11.55 -10.84
N THR A 112 18.96 -10.47 -10.07
CA THR A 112 18.34 -10.37 -8.73
C THR A 112 16.82 -10.47 -8.80
N LEU A 113 16.20 -10.01 -9.89
CA LEU A 113 14.77 -10.15 -10.17
C LEU A 113 14.38 -11.51 -10.79
N GLY A 114 15.30 -12.45 -10.96
CA GLY A 114 15.01 -13.77 -11.54
C GLY A 114 14.68 -13.74 -13.03
N MET A 115 15.31 -12.84 -13.79
CA MET A 115 15.14 -12.64 -15.23
C MET A 115 16.45 -12.81 -16.02
N ALA A 116 17.44 -13.52 -15.48
CA ALA A 116 18.74 -13.69 -16.14
C ALA A 116 18.64 -14.29 -17.55
N ASP A 117 17.76 -15.29 -17.73
CA ASP A 117 17.62 -16.01 -19.02
C ASP A 117 16.69 -15.30 -20.02
N ALA A 118 16.11 -14.14 -19.65
CA ALA A 118 15.12 -13.45 -20.46
C ALA A 118 15.70 -12.40 -21.42
N GLY A 119 17.03 -12.23 -21.48
CA GLY A 119 17.69 -11.14 -22.22
C GLY A 119 17.29 -11.01 -23.69
N ASN A 120 17.28 -12.14 -24.41
CA ASN A 120 16.91 -12.20 -25.83
C ASN A 120 15.40 -12.29 -26.09
N VAL A 121 14.57 -12.27 -25.04
CA VAL A 121 13.11 -12.38 -25.18
C VAL A 121 12.52 -11.02 -25.50
N ARG A 122 11.65 -10.97 -26.52
CA ARG A 122 10.91 -9.74 -26.87
C ARG A 122 9.95 -9.35 -25.75
N ALA A 123 9.89 -8.05 -25.43
CA ALA A 123 9.04 -7.53 -24.37
C ALA A 123 7.54 -7.83 -24.56
N ALA A 124 7.07 -7.99 -25.81
CA ALA A 124 5.70 -8.42 -26.09
C ALA A 124 5.34 -9.77 -25.45
N LEU A 125 6.29 -10.72 -25.42
CA LEU A 125 6.10 -12.10 -24.95
C LEU A 125 6.21 -12.23 -23.43
N LEU A 126 6.63 -11.17 -22.73
CA LEU A 126 6.75 -11.17 -21.28
C LEU A 126 5.36 -11.16 -20.61
N SER A 127 5.24 -11.89 -19.50
CA SER A 127 4.08 -11.81 -18.62
C SER A 127 3.96 -10.42 -17.98
N GLY A 128 2.80 -10.07 -17.42
CA GLY A 128 2.61 -8.79 -16.74
C GLY A 128 3.66 -8.52 -15.65
N GLY A 129 3.96 -9.52 -14.83
CA GLY A 129 4.99 -9.43 -13.78
C GLY A 129 6.41 -9.32 -14.34
N MET A 130 6.74 -10.03 -15.42
CA MET A 130 8.04 -9.88 -16.10
C MET A 130 8.22 -8.50 -16.73
N LYS A 131 7.15 -7.93 -17.32
CA LYS A 131 7.15 -6.55 -17.83
C LYS A 131 7.41 -5.55 -16.71
N ARG A 132 6.84 -5.81 -15.52
CA ARG A 132 7.05 -4.98 -14.33
C ARG A 132 8.50 -5.04 -13.85
N LYS A 133 9.06 -6.25 -13.74
CA LYS A 133 10.48 -6.48 -13.39
C LYS A 133 11.42 -5.78 -14.38
N LEU A 134 11.12 -5.85 -15.69
CA LEU A 134 11.87 -5.13 -16.72
C LEU A 134 11.84 -3.60 -16.50
N CYS A 135 10.68 -3.02 -16.18
CA CYS A 135 10.58 -1.57 -15.90
C CYS A 135 11.43 -1.15 -14.70
N ILE A 136 11.48 -1.99 -13.65
CA ILE A 136 12.34 -1.77 -12.49
C ILE A 136 13.81 -1.81 -12.91
N ALA A 137 14.22 -2.84 -13.69
CA ALA A 137 15.58 -2.97 -14.19
C ALA A 137 16.02 -1.77 -15.05
N ILE A 138 15.16 -1.31 -15.96
CA ILE A 138 15.39 -0.12 -16.77
C ILE A 138 15.58 1.14 -15.90
N SER A 139 14.79 1.29 -14.83
CA SER A 139 14.89 2.46 -13.96
C SER A 139 16.22 2.51 -13.19
N MET A 140 16.86 1.36 -12.96
CA MET A 140 18.09 1.22 -12.20
C MET A 140 19.35 1.05 -13.07
N SER A 141 19.19 0.70 -14.35
CA SER A 141 20.31 0.34 -15.24
C SER A 141 21.36 1.45 -15.37
N ALA A 142 20.95 2.71 -15.28
CA ALA A 142 21.86 3.86 -15.41
C ALA A 142 22.58 4.26 -14.11
N ASP A 143 22.54 3.42 -13.07
CA ASP A 143 23.12 3.68 -11.75
C ASP A 143 22.69 5.01 -11.08
N PRO A 144 21.39 5.36 -11.08
CA PRO A 144 20.98 6.67 -10.58
C PRO A 144 21.12 6.73 -9.05
N PRO A 145 21.60 7.85 -8.48
CA PRO A 145 21.69 8.01 -7.02
C PRO A 145 20.32 7.98 -6.32
N ILE A 146 19.25 8.28 -7.05
CA ILE A 146 17.87 8.27 -6.55
C ILE A 146 17.00 7.39 -7.45
N VAL A 147 16.27 6.45 -6.84
CA VAL A 147 15.31 5.58 -7.54
C VAL A 147 13.90 5.85 -7.03
N LEU A 148 12.98 6.14 -7.95
CA LEU A 148 11.57 6.36 -7.70
C LEU A 148 10.76 5.21 -8.30
N LEU A 149 9.98 4.51 -7.48
CA LEU A 149 9.17 3.37 -7.88
C LEU A 149 7.69 3.60 -7.56
N ASP A 150 6.84 3.81 -8.57
CA ASP A 150 5.42 4.09 -8.37
C ASP A 150 4.61 2.78 -8.39
N GLU A 151 4.18 2.29 -7.22
CA GLU A 151 3.49 1.01 -6.97
C GLU A 151 4.20 -0.24 -7.52
N PRO A 152 5.51 -0.45 -7.25
CA PRO A 152 6.36 -1.43 -7.95
C PRO A 152 5.87 -2.89 -7.88
N THR A 153 5.20 -3.23 -6.78
CA THR A 153 4.70 -4.57 -6.43
C THR A 153 3.35 -4.92 -7.06
N ALA A 154 2.69 -3.96 -7.70
CA ALA A 154 1.41 -4.18 -8.37
C ALA A 154 1.58 -5.21 -9.51
N GLY A 155 0.85 -6.33 -9.41
CA GLY A 155 0.89 -7.41 -10.41
C GLY A 155 2.08 -8.37 -10.28
N LEU A 156 2.88 -8.29 -9.21
CA LEU A 156 3.91 -9.28 -8.88
C LEU A 156 3.33 -10.42 -8.02
N ASP A 157 3.71 -11.65 -8.37
CA ASP A 157 3.42 -12.85 -7.56
C ASP A 157 4.25 -12.88 -6.26
N PRO A 158 3.91 -13.75 -5.28
CA PRO A 158 4.63 -13.82 -4.00
C PRO A 158 6.13 -14.18 -4.11
N GLY A 159 6.55 -14.88 -5.17
CA GLY A 159 7.97 -15.13 -5.44
C GLY A 159 8.66 -13.86 -5.92
N ALA A 160 8.08 -13.20 -6.92
CA ALA A 160 8.59 -11.95 -7.45
C ALA A 160 8.68 -10.81 -6.42
N ARG A 161 7.77 -10.75 -5.45
CA ARG A 161 7.84 -9.78 -4.33
C ARG A 161 9.07 -10.02 -3.45
N ARG A 162 9.45 -11.27 -3.19
CA ARG A 162 10.67 -11.61 -2.43
C ARG A 162 11.94 -11.24 -3.18
N ASP A 163 11.97 -11.49 -4.49
CA ASP A 163 13.09 -11.05 -5.34
C ASP A 163 13.23 -9.51 -5.33
N PHE A 164 12.11 -8.80 -5.39
CA PHE A 164 12.09 -7.34 -5.31
C PHE A 164 12.54 -6.81 -3.94
N GLU A 165 12.11 -7.44 -2.84
CA GLU A 165 12.60 -7.11 -1.50
C GLU A 165 14.11 -7.28 -1.39
N ARG A 166 14.65 -8.41 -1.88
CA ARG A 166 16.10 -8.67 -1.92
C ARG A 166 16.82 -7.58 -2.71
N LEU A 167 16.29 -7.19 -3.87
CA LEU A 167 16.83 -6.11 -4.68
C LEU A 167 16.90 -4.80 -3.87
N LEU A 168 15.81 -4.39 -3.23
CA LEU A 168 15.79 -3.16 -2.43
C LEU A 168 16.78 -3.19 -1.26
N LEU A 169 16.89 -4.31 -0.55
CA LEU A 169 17.82 -4.47 0.58
C LEU A 169 19.29 -4.40 0.15
N GLU A 170 19.61 -4.92 -1.03
CA GLU A 170 20.96 -4.85 -1.61
C GLU A 170 21.27 -3.40 -2.05
N TRP A 171 20.34 -2.79 -2.79
CA TRP A 171 20.54 -1.49 -3.44
C TRP A 171 20.43 -0.30 -2.50
N LYS A 172 19.67 -0.40 -1.40
CA LYS A 172 19.51 0.75 -0.50
C LYS A 172 20.83 1.26 0.09
N LYS A 173 21.90 0.45 0.12
CA LYS A 173 23.21 0.84 0.68
C LYS A 173 23.82 2.03 -0.05
N ASP A 174 23.72 2.04 -1.37
CA ASP A 174 24.38 3.04 -2.22
C ASP A 174 23.41 4.07 -2.79
N HIS A 175 22.10 3.77 -2.76
CA HIS A 175 21.06 4.57 -3.38
C HIS A 175 20.08 5.20 -2.36
N THR A 176 19.33 6.21 -2.81
CA THR A 176 18.15 6.72 -2.12
C THR A 176 16.92 6.21 -2.83
N ILE A 177 16.10 5.38 -2.18
CA ILE A 177 14.94 4.76 -2.83
C ILE A 177 13.66 5.35 -2.23
N LEU A 178 12.76 5.81 -3.08
CA LEU A 178 11.41 6.23 -2.69
C LEU A 178 10.38 5.43 -3.50
N LEU A 179 9.50 4.72 -2.81
CA LEU A 179 8.42 3.96 -3.40
C LEU A 179 7.05 4.50 -3.00
N THR A 180 6.05 4.38 -3.86
CA THR A 180 4.64 4.57 -3.47
C THR A 180 3.99 3.20 -3.25
N THR A 181 3.07 3.15 -2.30
CA THR A 181 2.17 1.99 -2.14
C THR A 181 0.91 2.44 -1.41
N HIS A 182 -0.19 1.71 -1.61
CA HIS A 182 -1.39 1.77 -0.78
C HIS A 182 -1.48 0.59 0.18
N TYR A 183 -0.56 -0.36 0.09
CA TYR A 183 -0.48 -1.55 0.92
C TYR A 183 0.39 -1.28 2.16
N THR A 184 -0.22 -1.35 3.33
CA THR A 184 0.44 -1.05 4.61
C THR A 184 1.48 -2.11 4.98
N ASP A 185 1.23 -3.37 4.65
CA ASP A 185 2.15 -4.49 4.82
C ASP A 185 3.41 -4.32 3.97
N GLU A 186 3.28 -3.87 2.73
CA GLU A 186 4.44 -3.58 1.87
C GLU A 186 5.27 -2.42 2.40
N ALA A 187 4.63 -1.33 2.83
CA ALA A 187 5.32 -0.19 3.41
C ALA A 187 6.07 -0.58 4.69
N GLU A 188 5.46 -1.43 5.52
CA GLU A 188 6.07 -1.92 6.76
C GLU A 188 7.24 -2.87 6.52
N LEU A 189 7.14 -3.73 5.51
CA LEU A 189 8.18 -4.70 5.17
C LEU A 189 9.39 -4.03 4.50
N LEU A 190 9.14 -3.13 3.55
CA LEU A 190 10.19 -2.64 2.64
C LEU A 190 10.87 -1.35 3.11
N ALA A 191 10.19 -0.51 3.90
CA ALA A 191 10.64 0.86 4.14
C ALA A 191 11.28 1.06 5.51
N ASP A 192 12.43 1.73 5.51
CA ASP A 192 13.08 2.25 6.72
C ASP A 192 12.30 3.47 7.27
N ARG A 193 11.65 4.23 6.37
CA ARG A 193 10.84 5.41 6.70
C ARG A 193 9.55 5.46 5.90
N ILE A 194 8.46 5.83 6.54
CA ILE A 194 7.15 5.95 5.91
C ILE A 194 6.65 7.39 6.03
N PHE A 195 6.12 7.92 4.94
CA PHE A 195 5.31 9.13 4.87
C PHE A 195 3.87 8.71 4.60
N ILE A 196 2.93 9.09 5.46
CA ILE A 196 1.50 8.83 5.25
C ILE A 196 0.86 10.07 4.62
N MET A 197 0.32 9.91 3.42
CA MET A 197 -0.31 10.95 2.62
C MET A 197 -1.82 10.75 2.56
N ALA A 198 -2.56 11.82 2.84
CA ALA A 198 -4.02 11.87 2.77
C ALA A 198 -4.48 13.25 2.28
N LYS A 199 -5.48 13.28 1.39
CA LYS A 199 -6.06 14.51 0.80
C LYS A 199 -5.00 15.52 0.29
N GLY A 200 -3.95 15.04 -0.37
CA GLY A 200 -2.90 15.88 -0.93
C GLY A 200 -1.84 16.35 0.06
N LYS A 201 -1.90 15.95 1.33
CA LYS A 201 -0.97 16.36 2.38
C LYS A 201 -0.23 15.17 2.96
N VAL A 202 1.03 15.38 3.33
CA VAL A 202 1.73 14.47 4.23
C VAL A 202 1.23 14.75 5.65
N PHE A 203 0.60 13.76 6.28
CA PHE A 203 0.03 13.90 7.61
C PHE A 203 1.05 13.56 8.70
N CYS A 204 1.82 12.50 8.50
CA CYS A 204 2.86 12.08 9.43
C CYS A 204 3.98 11.35 8.71
N SER A 205 5.13 11.30 9.37
CA SER A 205 6.30 10.58 8.87
C SER A 205 7.12 10.00 10.01
N GLY A 206 7.76 8.86 9.78
CA GLY A 206 8.64 8.23 10.76
C GLY A 206 9.01 6.80 10.36
N SER A 207 9.78 6.11 11.20
CA SER A 207 9.94 4.67 11.04
C SER A 207 8.61 3.95 11.34
N PRO A 208 8.39 2.73 10.81
CA PRO A 208 7.19 1.96 11.12
C PRO A 208 6.97 1.82 12.64
N GLN A 209 8.04 1.57 13.39
CA GLN A 209 8.02 1.46 14.86
C GLN A 209 7.63 2.78 15.54
N PHE A 210 8.17 3.90 15.07
CA PHE A 210 7.83 5.23 15.60
C PHE A 210 6.36 5.57 15.35
N LEU A 211 5.85 5.30 14.14
CA LEU A 211 4.46 5.57 13.78
C LEU A 211 3.50 4.74 14.63
N ARG A 212 3.79 3.45 14.86
CA ARG A 212 3.00 2.60 15.76
C ARG A 212 2.93 3.16 17.19
N LYS A 213 4.09 3.55 17.74
CA LYS A 213 4.15 4.12 19.08
C LYS A 213 3.43 5.47 19.17
N LYS A 214 3.62 6.36 18.20
CA LYS A 214 3.06 7.72 18.23
C LYS A 214 1.53 7.74 18.12
N PHE A 215 0.96 6.84 17.33
CA PHE A 215 -0.49 6.80 17.12
C PHE A 215 -1.23 5.91 18.12
N ASP A 216 -0.51 5.45 19.15
CA ASP A 216 -0.96 4.53 20.18
C ASP A 216 -1.75 3.38 19.57
N SER A 217 -1.09 2.68 18.65
CA SER A 217 -1.67 1.49 18.04
C SER A 217 -1.85 0.38 19.10
N GLY A 218 -1.22 0.50 20.28
CA GLY A 218 -1.30 -0.46 21.37
C GLY A 218 -0.52 -1.75 21.08
N TYR A 219 -0.39 -2.59 22.09
CA TYR A 219 -0.02 -3.99 21.89
C TYR A 219 -1.28 -4.82 21.65
N VAL A 220 -1.13 -5.88 20.87
CA VAL A 220 -2.15 -6.90 20.66
C VAL A 220 -1.63 -8.19 21.26
N LEU A 221 -2.30 -8.65 22.31
CA LEU A 221 -2.04 -9.92 22.96
C LEU A 221 -2.98 -10.96 22.36
N SER A 222 -2.41 -11.89 21.60
CA SER A 222 -3.14 -12.99 20.97
C SER A 222 -3.08 -14.24 21.84
N PHE A 223 -4.17 -14.97 21.87
CA PHE A 223 -4.33 -16.23 22.59
C PHE A 223 -4.88 -17.30 21.67
N ALA A 224 -4.37 -18.52 21.81
CA ALA A 224 -4.93 -19.71 21.17
C ALA A 224 -5.58 -20.61 22.22
N VAL A 225 -6.80 -21.06 21.97
CA VAL A 225 -7.57 -21.95 22.85
C VAL A 225 -7.74 -23.34 22.26
N ASN A 226 -7.92 -24.34 23.12
CA ASN A 226 -8.13 -25.74 22.73
C ASN A 226 -9.39 -25.90 21.85
N ASN A 227 -10.47 -25.23 22.25
CA ASN A 227 -11.80 -25.40 21.66
C ASN A 227 -12.48 -24.06 21.40
N GLU A 228 -13.17 -23.95 20.26
CA GLU A 228 -13.86 -22.71 19.86
C GLU A 228 -15.00 -22.33 20.82
N ALA A 229 -15.66 -23.33 21.43
CA ALA A 229 -16.69 -23.11 22.45
C ALA A 229 -16.13 -22.46 23.73
N GLU A 230 -14.82 -22.57 23.99
CA GLU A 230 -14.16 -21.96 25.15
C GLU A 230 -13.66 -20.54 24.86
N THR A 231 -13.57 -20.13 23.59
CA THR A 231 -13.03 -18.82 23.18
C THR A 231 -13.74 -17.66 23.86
N GLU A 232 -15.07 -17.70 23.92
CA GLU A 232 -15.85 -16.58 24.46
C GLU A 232 -15.68 -16.44 25.98
N LYS A 233 -15.75 -17.57 26.71
CA LYS A 233 -15.51 -17.61 28.16
C LYS A 233 -14.07 -17.25 28.52
N ALA A 234 -13.10 -17.84 27.84
CA ALA A 234 -11.68 -17.57 28.05
C ALA A 234 -11.34 -16.10 27.76
N SER A 235 -11.93 -15.51 26.71
CA SER A 235 -11.72 -14.10 26.39
C SER A 235 -12.23 -13.17 27.50
N ALA A 236 -13.42 -13.44 28.06
CA ALA A 236 -14.00 -12.62 29.12
C ALA A 236 -13.18 -12.70 30.42
N GLU A 237 -12.77 -13.90 30.83
CA GLU A 237 -11.94 -14.10 32.03
C GLU A 237 -10.54 -13.49 31.85
N MET A 238 -9.94 -13.64 30.66
CA MET A 238 -8.62 -13.08 30.37
C MET A 238 -8.65 -11.55 30.29
N ILE A 239 -9.73 -10.95 29.78
CA ILE A 239 -9.90 -9.49 29.83
C ILE A 239 -9.92 -9.01 31.28
N ASN A 240 -10.62 -9.70 32.17
CA ASN A 240 -10.67 -9.31 33.59
C ASN A 240 -9.30 -9.42 34.26
N LEU A 241 -8.54 -10.48 33.98
CA LEU A 241 -7.17 -10.64 34.47
C LEU A 241 -6.24 -9.54 33.95
N VAL A 242 -6.27 -9.26 32.64
CA VAL A 242 -5.43 -8.24 32.03
C VAL A 242 -5.81 -6.84 32.51
N LYS A 243 -7.09 -6.56 32.78
CA LYS A 243 -7.58 -5.28 33.35
C LYS A 243 -6.94 -4.92 34.69
N GLU A 244 -6.51 -5.90 35.49
CA GLU A 244 -5.80 -5.64 36.75
C GLU A 244 -4.44 -4.95 36.52
N PHE A 245 -3.82 -5.19 35.37
CA PHE A 245 -2.50 -4.67 35.00
C PHE A 245 -2.57 -3.51 34.02
N VAL A 246 -3.47 -3.58 33.04
CA VAL A 246 -3.67 -2.56 32.01
C VAL A 246 -5.13 -2.14 32.00
N PRO A 247 -5.49 -0.98 32.58
CA PRO A 247 -6.88 -0.53 32.70
C PRO A 247 -7.56 -0.36 31.34
N GLU A 248 -6.80 0.14 30.35
CA GLU A 248 -7.26 0.32 28.97
C GLU A 248 -6.99 -0.94 28.13
N VAL A 249 -7.73 -2.02 28.42
CA VAL A 249 -7.77 -3.23 27.60
C VAL A 249 -9.17 -3.46 27.04
N SER A 250 -9.24 -3.75 25.74
CA SER A 250 -10.48 -4.07 25.03
C SER A 250 -10.31 -5.33 24.20
N ASN A 251 -11.38 -6.11 24.07
CA ASN A 251 -11.40 -7.19 23.08
C ASN A 251 -11.26 -6.58 21.68
N TYR A 252 -10.32 -7.11 20.90
CA TYR A 252 -10.04 -6.63 19.54
C TYR A 252 -10.72 -7.53 18.51
N LYS A 253 -10.45 -8.84 18.52
CA LYS A 253 -10.99 -9.81 17.56
C LYS A 253 -11.08 -11.20 18.18
N ASN A 254 -12.22 -11.87 17.95
CA ASN A 254 -12.38 -13.30 18.20
C ASN A 254 -12.51 -14.01 16.83
N ARG A 255 -11.66 -15.01 16.57
CA ARG A 255 -11.71 -15.83 15.33
C ARG A 255 -11.47 -17.29 15.66
N GLY A 256 -12.53 -18.09 15.64
CA GLY A 256 -12.46 -19.53 15.87
C GLY A 256 -11.77 -19.85 17.20
N LYS A 257 -10.64 -20.55 17.13
CA LYS A 257 -9.82 -20.94 18.29
C LYS A 257 -8.82 -19.87 18.76
N GLN A 258 -8.95 -18.63 18.33
CA GLN A 258 -8.05 -17.54 18.71
C GLN A 258 -8.83 -16.28 19.10
N PHE A 259 -8.30 -15.55 20.09
CA PHE A 259 -8.80 -14.22 20.43
C PHE A 259 -7.65 -13.25 20.67
N GLU A 260 -7.90 -11.97 20.42
CA GLU A 260 -6.92 -10.89 20.47
C GLU A 260 -7.42 -9.77 21.40
N LEU A 261 -6.58 -9.37 22.35
CA LEU A 261 -6.84 -8.25 23.25
C LEU A 261 -5.93 -7.07 22.89
N LYS A 262 -6.51 -5.88 22.76
CA LYS A 262 -5.75 -4.63 22.53
C LYS A 262 -5.50 -3.95 23.87
N MET A 263 -4.25 -3.57 24.11
CA MET A 263 -3.80 -2.90 25.34
C MET A 263 -2.97 -1.66 25.03
N SER A 264 -3.04 -0.64 25.87
CA SER A 264 -2.22 0.58 25.74
C SER A 264 -0.72 0.30 25.90
N THR A 265 0.11 1.21 25.37
CA THR A 265 1.57 1.15 25.49
C THR A 265 2.12 1.71 26.81
N ASP A 266 1.30 2.42 27.59
CA ASP A 266 1.71 3.18 28.77
C ASP A 266 2.13 2.29 29.96
N ASP A 267 1.56 1.08 30.08
CA ASP A 267 1.75 0.16 31.21
C ASP A 267 2.80 -0.94 30.99
N THR A 268 3.73 -0.73 30.04
CA THR A 268 4.74 -1.74 29.65
C THR A 268 5.58 -2.28 30.82
N LYS A 269 5.74 -1.52 31.90
CA LYS A 269 6.46 -1.96 33.12
C LYS A 269 5.75 -3.10 33.87
N ARG A 270 4.43 -3.23 33.72
CA ARG A 270 3.61 -4.23 34.43
C ARG A 270 3.44 -5.53 33.63
N PHE A 271 3.91 -5.55 32.39
CA PHE A 271 3.80 -6.71 31.49
C PHE A 271 4.45 -7.99 32.05
N PRO A 272 5.64 -7.94 32.69
CA PRO A 272 6.25 -9.16 33.24
C PRO A 272 5.39 -9.86 34.30
N GLU A 273 4.73 -9.09 35.18
CA GLU A 273 3.84 -9.65 36.21
C GLU A 273 2.53 -10.17 35.60
N MET A 274 2.00 -9.44 34.61
CA MET A 274 0.83 -9.86 33.83
C MET A 274 1.09 -11.22 33.15
N PHE A 275 2.23 -11.38 32.47
CA PHE A 275 2.58 -12.65 31.80
C PHE A 275 2.72 -13.82 32.76
N ARG A 276 3.29 -13.60 33.96
CA ARG A 276 3.35 -14.64 35.00
C ARG A 276 1.96 -15.10 35.46
N LYS A 277 1.00 -14.17 35.62
CA LYS A 277 -0.38 -14.55 35.94
C LYS A 277 -1.05 -15.30 34.79
N ILE A 278 -0.85 -14.84 33.55
CA ILE A 278 -1.37 -15.50 32.34
C ILE A 278 -0.84 -16.93 32.24
N GLU A 279 0.43 -17.18 32.53
CA GLU A 279 1.02 -18.52 32.51
C GLU A 279 0.48 -19.42 33.63
N ALA A 280 0.17 -18.86 34.80
CA ALA A 280 -0.37 -19.60 35.94
C ALA A 280 -1.86 -19.97 35.78
N GLU A 281 -2.66 -19.07 35.19
CA GLU A 281 -4.11 -19.23 35.08
C GLU A 281 -4.57 -19.68 33.69
N GLY A 282 -3.81 -19.35 32.64
CA GLY A 282 -4.14 -19.64 31.24
C GLY A 282 -4.45 -21.11 30.94
N PRO A 283 -3.65 -22.09 31.44
CA PRO A 283 -3.95 -23.51 31.22
C PRO A 283 -5.31 -23.95 31.79
N LYS A 284 -5.77 -23.33 32.88
CA LYS A 284 -7.09 -23.62 33.49
C LYS A 284 -8.24 -23.12 32.62
N LEU A 285 -7.97 -22.14 31.75
CA LEU A 285 -8.91 -21.52 30.81
C LEU A 285 -8.83 -22.13 29.41
N GLY A 286 -8.09 -23.23 29.23
CA GLY A 286 -7.95 -23.90 27.93
C GLY A 286 -7.04 -23.17 26.95
N ILE A 287 -6.19 -22.26 27.41
CA ILE A 287 -5.22 -21.52 26.57
C ILE A 287 -4.00 -22.39 26.31
N GLN A 288 -3.69 -22.63 25.03
CA GLN A 288 -2.51 -23.38 24.59
C GLN A 288 -1.26 -22.50 24.50
N SER A 289 -1.43 -21.29 23.97
CA SER A 289 -0.33 -20.36 23.74
C SER A 289 -0.83 -18.93 23.72
N TYR A 290 0.08 -18.01 24.00
CA TYR A 290 -0.15 -16.58 23.88
C TYR A 290 1.03 -15.91 23.17
N GLY A 291 0.78 -14.77 22.54
CA GLY A 291 1.79 -13.98 21.85
C GLY A 291 1.53 -12.49 21.99
N LEU A 292 2.59 -11.72 22.24
CA LEU A 292 2.51 -10.27 22.23
C LEU A 292 3.00 -9.75 20.88
N SER A 293 2.18 -8.94 20.22
CA SER A 293 2.55 -8.25 18.98
C SER A 293 2.25 -6.76 19.10
N LEU A 294 2.96 -5.94 18.34
CA LEU A 294 2.58 -4.55 18.14
C LEU A 294 1.45 -4.49 17.12
N ASN A 295 0.49 -3.60 17.34
CA ASN A 295 -0.60 -3.46 16.39
C ASN A 295 -0.08 -2.95 15.03
N GLN A 296 -0.73 -3.41 13.95
CA GLN A 296 -0.27 -3.25 12.58
C GLN A 296 -0.27 -1.78 12.13
N LEU A 297 0.60 -1.44 11.18
CA LEU A 297 0.63 -0.10 10.57
C LEU A 297 -0.73 0.27 9.95
N GLU A 298 -1.51 -0.72 9.53
CA GLU A 298 -2.89 -0.55 9.04
C GLU A 298 -3.77 0.27 10.00
N GLN A 299 -3.64 0.07 11.32
CA GLN A 299 -4.44 0.79 12.31
C GLN A 299 -4.02 2.26 12.42
N VAL A 300 -2.73 2.54 12.28
CA VAL A 300 -2.23 3.92 12.17
C VAL A 300 -2.81 4.58 10.93
N PHE A 301 -2.83 3.86 9.80
CA PHE A 301 -3.38 4.34 8.55
C PHE A 301 -4.89 4.62 8.63
N LEU A 302 -5.67 3.72 9.26
CA LEU A 302 -7.10 3.92 9.50
C LEU A 302 -7.37 5.13 10.40
N LYS A 303 -6.63 5.28 11.50
CA LYS A 303 -6.75 6.43 12.42
C LYS A 303 -6.46 7.75 11.72
N VAL A 304 -5.44 7.79 10.87
CA VAL A 304 -5.16 8.96 10.00
C VAL A 304 -6.31 9.19 9.02
N GLY A 305 -6.90 8.13 8.48
CA GLY A 305 -8.05 8.21 7.60
C GLY A 305 -9.30 8.78 8.29
N GLU A 306 -9.57 8.39 9.52
CA GLU A 306 -10.64 8.94 10.36
C GLU A 306 -10.40 10.42 10.66
N MET A 307 -9.19 10.78 11.13
CA MET A 307 -8.82 12.17 11.44
C MET A 307 -8.92 13.10 10.23
N THR A 308 -8.61 12.58 9.05
CA THR A 308 -8.66 13.36 7.81
C THR A 308 -10.02 13.28 7.11
N GLY A 309 -10.95 12.45 7.59
CA GLY A 309 -12.24 12.19 6.95
C GLY A 309 -12.08 11.59 5.55
N THR A 310 -11.08 10.74 5.34
CA THR A 310 -10.89 9.91 4.13
C THR A 310 -11.38 8.48 4.34
N VAL A 311 -12.26 8.22 5.31
CA VAL A 311 -12.82 6.88 5.52
C VAL A 311 -13.37 6.39 4.19
N ASP A 312 -12.76 5.30 3.74
CA ASP A 312 -12.99 4.69 2.46
C ASP A 312 -14.48 4.32 2.39
N ARG A 313 -15.24 4.91 1.47
CA ARG A 313 -16.68 4.66 1.31
C ARG A 313 -16.99 3.18 1.02
N THR A 314 -15.98 2.35 0.82
CA THR A 314 -16.06 0.88 0.80
C THR A 314 -16.53 0.29 2.13
N ALA A 315 -16.19 0.89 3.28
CA ALA A 315 -16.69 0.44 4.59
C ALA A 315 -18.16 0.81 4.81
N GLU A 316 -18.59 2.00 4.37
CA GLU A 316 -20.01 2.41 4.38
C GLU A 316 -20.84 1.59 3.38
N VAL A 317 -20.32 1.29 2.20
CA VAL A 317 -20.98 0.40 1.23
C VAL A 317 -21.05 -1.03 1.77
N GLY A 318 -20.02 -1.51 2.47
CA GLY A 318 -20.01 -2.82 3.12
C GLY A 318 -20.97 -2.93 4.32
N ALA A 319 -21.08 -1.86 5.11
CA ALA A 319 -22.04 -1.75 6.21
C ALA A 319 -23.48 -1.65 5.68
N ALA A 320 -23.72 -0.82 4.65
CA ALA A 320 -25.01 -0.73 3.97
C ALA A 320 -25.39 -2.06 3.27
N LEU A 321 -24.43 -2.79 2.70
CA LEU A 321 -24.67 -4.13 2.17
C LEU A 321 -24.98 -5.14 3.28
N LYS A 322 -24.32 -5.05 4.45
CA LYS A 322 -24.61 -5.93 5.59
C LYS A 322 -25.98 -5.64 6.19
N GLU A 323 -26.38 -4.37 6.35
CA GLU A 323 -27.73 -3.99 6.79
C GLU A 323 -28.81 -4.48 5.80
N LEU A 324 -28.58 -4.32 4.49
CA LEU A 324 -29.47 -4.87 3.44
C LEU A 324 -29.55 -6.41 3.45
N ILE A 325 -28.50 -7.10 3.88
CA ILE A 325 -28.46 -8.57 3.98
C ILE A 325 -29.13 -9.05 5.28
N GLN A 326 -29.02 -8.30 6.37
CA GLN A 326 -29.52 -8.66 7.69
C GLN A 326 -31.04 -8.38 7.84
N GLU A 327 -31.57 -7.33 7.22
CA GLU A 327 -33.03 -7.08 7.15
C GLU A 327 -33.79 -8.16 6.36
N ASN A 328 -33.12 -8.89 5.47
CA ASN A 328 -33.73 -9.93 4.63
C ASN A 328 -33.63 -11.36 5.22
N GLY A 329 -33.33 -11.44 6.52
CA GLY A 329 -33.03 -12.64 7.28
C GLY A 329 -34.21 -13.32 7.97
N ASN A 330 -35.47 -13.10 7.55
CA ASN A 330 -36.60 -13.87 8.09
C ASN A 330 -37.51 -14.49 7.01
N ARG A 331 -37.36 -15.81 6.89
CA ARG A 331 -38.23 -16.89 6.35
C ARG A 331 -39.28 -16.55 5.26
N GLY A 332 -39.12 -17.23 4.12
CA GLY A 332 -40.19 -17.56 3.16
C GLY A 332 -39.99 -16.93 1.78
N GLN A 333 -40.00 -17.77 0.73
CA GLN A 333 -40.10 -17.42 -0.70
C GLN A 333 -38.81 -17.01 -1.45
N GLY A 334 -38.03 -18.03 -1.85
CA GLY A 334 -36.91 -17.86 -2.79
C GLY A 334 -37.30 -17.30 -4.17
N TYR A 335 -38.57 -17.46 -4.58
CA TYR A 335 -39.07 -16.91 -5.85
C TYR A 335 -39.25 -15.39 -5.82
N GLU A 336 -39.70 -14.82 -4.69
CA GLU A 336 -39.77 -13.37 -4.52
C GLU A 336 -38.38 -12.72 -4.43
N LYS A 337 -37.40 -13.39 -3.80
CA LYS A 337 -36.00 -12.93 -3.80
C LYS A 337 -35.41 -12.87 -5.21
N MET A 338 -35.69 -13.86 -6.05
CA MET A 338 -35.22 -13.87 -7.44
C MET A 338 -35.89 -12.77 -8.29
N LYS A 339 -37.21 -12.56 -8.12
CA LYS A 339 -37.93 -11.44 -8.76
C LYS A 339 -37.39 -10.07 -8.31
N LYS A 340 -37.16 -9.87 -7.00
CA LYS A 340 -36.61 -8.61 -6.48
C LYS A 340 -35.17 -8.38 -6.94
N GLN A 341 -34.33 -9.41 -6.99
CA GLN A 341 -32.98 -9.29 -7.56
C GLN A 341 -33.01 -8.94 -9.05
N PHE A 342 -33.91 -9.56 -9.82
CA PHE A 342 -34.06 -9.26 -11.24
C PHE A 342 -34.53 -7.82 -11.46
N VAL A 343 -35.55 -7.38 -10.74
CA VAL A 343 -36.07 -5.99 -10.80
C VAL A 343 -35.02 -4.97 -10.36
N ASN A 344 -34.28 -5.24 -9.27
CA ASN A 344 -33.20 -4.36 -8.81
C ASN A 344 -32.02 -4.29 -9.79
N THR A 345 -31.71 -5.40 -10.49
CA THR A 345 -30.68 -5.40 -11.52
C THR A 345 -31.13 -4.60 -12.74
N LEU A 346 -32.40 -4.71 -13.11
CA LEU A 346 -33.00 -3.93 -14.19
C LEU A 346 -33.04 -2.43 -13.86
N LEU A 347 -33.44 -2.06 -12.63
CA LEU A 347 -33.44 -0.68 -12.17
C LEU A 347 -32.02 -0.09 -12.11
N LYS A 348 -31.03 -0.86 -11.64
CA LYS A 348 -29.61 -0.43 -11.66
C LYS A 348 -29.12 -0.21 -13.09
N ARG A 349 -29.47 -1.11 -14.01
CA ARG A 349 -29.15 -0.96 -15.44
C ARG A 349 -29.81 0.29 -16.01
N LEU A 350 -31.10 0.48 -15.75
CA LEU A 350 -31.88 1.63 -16.24
C LEU A 350 -31.35 2.97 -15.68
N MET A 351 -30.98 3.00 -14.40
CA MET A 351 -30.37 4.18 -13.78
C MET A 351 -28.97 4.49 -14.35
N PHE A 352 -28.17 3.47 -14.62
CA PHE A 352 -26.87 3.62 -15.27
C PHE A 352 -27.04 4.15 -16.72
N ASP A 353 -27.99 3.59 -17.45
CA ASP A 353 -28.31 3.98 -18.82
C ASP A 353 -28.88 5.41 -18.87
N LEU A 354 -29.71 5.82 -17.90
CA LEU A 354 -30.21 7.18 -17.74
C LEU A 354 -29.12 8.20 -17.33
N ALA A 355 -28.14 7.78 -16.53
CA ALA A 355 -27.00 8.62 -16.15
C ALA A 355 -25.98 8.79 -17.30
N HIS A 356 -26.01 7.90 -18.29
CA HIS A 356 -25.08 7.87 -19.42
C HIS A 356 -25.79 7.95 -20.78
N ILE A 357 -26.92 8.65 -20.85
CA ILE A 357 -27.70 8.91 -22.08
C ILE A 357 -26.82 9.36 -23.25
N PRO A 358 -25.85 10.29 -23.11
CA PRO A 358 -25.02 10.73 -24.24
C PRO A 358 -24.20 9.58 -24.84
N SER A 359 -23.66 8.70 -24.00
CA SER A 359 -22.86 7.54 -24.39
C SER A 359 -23.72 6.49 -25.11
N LEU A 360 -24.96 6.34 -24.68
CA LEU A 360 -25.92 5.36 -25.21
C LEU A 360 -26.46 5.80 -26.59
N VAL A 361 -26.69 7.10 -26.78
CA VAL A 361 -27.05 7.69 -28.08
C VAL A 361 -25.93 7.49 -29.11
N ILE A 362 -24.66 7.70 -28.71
CA ILE A 362 -23.50 7.48 -29.57
C ILE A 362 -23.36 6.00 -29.96
N MET A 363 -23.59 5.09 -29.00
CA MET A 363 -23.51 3.65 -29.24
C MET A 363 -24.61 3.16 -30.18
N LEU A 364 -25.86 3.64 -30.00
CA LEU A 364 -26.97 3.32 -30.91
C LEU A 364 -26.77 3.93 -32.30
N ALA A 365 -26.25 5.15 -32.40
CA ALA A 365 -25.94 5.78 -33.68
C ALA A 365 -24.88 4.99 -34.46
N MET A 366 -23.89 4.40 -33.79
CA MET A 366 -22.90 3.52 -34.44
C MET A 366 -23.49 2.17 -34.88
N ILE A 367 -24.47 1.63 -34.16
CA ILE A 367 -25.11 0.36 -34.54
C ILE A 367 -26.02 0.52 -35.76
N PHE A 368 -26.67 1.68 -35.92
CA PHE A 368 -27.50 1.98 -37.10
C PHE A 368 -26.71 2.54 -38.30
N ALA A 369 -25.42 2.82 -38.13
CA ALA A 369 -24.51 3.26 -39.18
C ALA A 369 -23.71 2.09 -39.82
N ILE A 370 -23.93 0.86 -39.37
CA ILE A 370 -23.49 -0.40 -39.98
C ILE A 370 -24.71 -1.04 -40.64
#